data_AF-A0AA38T205-F1
#
_entry.id   AF-A0AA38T205-F1
#
_cell.length_a   1.000
_cell.length_b   1.000
_cell.length_c   1.000
_cell.angle_alpha   90.00
_cell.angle_beta   90.00
_cell.angle_gamma   90.00
#
_symmetry.space_group_name_H-M   'P 1'
#
loop_
_entity.id
_entity.type
_entity.pdbx_description
1 polymer ?
#
loop_
_entity_poly.entity_id
_entity_poly.type
_entity_poly.pdbx_seq_one_letter_code
_entity_poly.pdbx_strand_id
1 'polypeptide(L)'
;MSALVERMCWKIAAKRNQTVIWVKPLTNDCYMERAPGTQPPLCRSNDDPDAVYGVNMEACITPYSDHDHASKGSGLAPWPARLTSPPPRLSDFGYSTDMFEKDTDLWRRRVENYWDLLSPKISANTIRNVMDMKANLGSFGAALKSKDLWVMNVVPEDGPNTLKLIYDRGLIGSIHNWCDAYSTYPRTYDLLHASNVFSDVIEKKGCSGEDLLIEMDRILRPTGFLIVRDKKPVIDFVKKYLTAIHWETVATADSASESDGDDVVLIVQKKLWLTSESLRETD
;
A
#
# COMPACT_ATOMS: atom_id res chain seq x y z
N MET A 1 9.15 -31.28 18.78
CA MET A 1 9.48 -30.07 18.00
C MET A 1 10.77 -30.20 17.21
N SER A 2 11.88 -30.71 17.78
CA SER A 2 13.18 -30.83 17.08
C SER A 2 13.11 -31.55 15.73
N ALA A 3 12.46 -32.72 15.67
CA ALA A 3 12.39 -33.51 14.44
C ALA A 3 11.67 -32.81 13.27
N LEU A 4 10.74 -31.88 13.53
CA LEU A 4 10.06 -31.13 12.47
C LEU A 4 10.99 -30.05 11.89
N VAL A 5 11.61 -29.25 12.76
CA VAL A 5 12.52 -28.17 12.34
C VAL A 5 13.79 -28.72 11.67
N GLU A 6 14.27 -29.89 12.09
CA GLU A 6 15.34 -30.62 11.40
C GLU A 6 14.91 -31.04 9.98
N ARG A 7 13.70 -31.59 9.80
CA ARG A 7 13.16 -31.90 8.46
C ARG A 7 12.90 -30.66 7.61
N MET A 8 12.74 -29.49 8.23
CA MET A 8 12.67 -28.19 7.55
C MET A 8 14.06 -27.58 7.31
N CYS A 9 15.15 -28.32 7.54
CA CYS A 9 16.53 -27.85 7.37
C CYS A 9 16.96 -26.70 8.28
N TRP A 10 16.22 -26.42 9.36
CA TRP A 10 16.57 -25.33 10.27
C TRP A 10 17.66 -25.78 11.24
N LYS A 11 18.60 -24.87 11.51
CA LYS A 11 19.71 -25.10 12.45
C LYS A 11 19.55 -24.22 13.68
N ILE A 12 20.07 -24.66 14.83
CA ILE A 12 20.07 -23.83 16.05
C ILE A 12 21.14 -22.74 15.88
N ALA A 13 20.71 -21.48 15.85
CA ALA A 13 21.61 -20.32 15.87
C ALA A 13 22.04 -19.95 17.29
N ALA A 14 21.10 -20.02 18.24
CA ALA A 14 21.38 -19.77 19.65
C ALA A 14 20.38 -20.51 20.54
N LYS A 15 20.82 -20.87 21.74
CA LYS A 15 19.95 -21.46 22.76
C LYS A 15 20.35 -20.91 24.13
N ARG A 16 19.38 -20.35 24.86
CA ARG A 16 19.55 -19.91 26.25
C ARG A 16 18.31 -20.29 27.05
N ASN A 17 18.49 -21.04 28.14
CA ASN A 17 17.38 -21.56 28.95
C ASN A 17 16.33 -22.27 28.09
N GLN A 18 15.11 -21.74 28.06
CA GLN A 18 13.98 -22.26 27.29
C GLN A 18 13.80 -21.58 25.91
N THR A 19 14.62 -20.59 25.57
CA THR A 19 14.56 -19.89 24.28
C THR A 19 15.53 -20.51 23.29
N VAL A 20 15.03 -20.87 22.11
CA VAL A 20 15.83 -21.38 20.98
C VAL A 20 15.59 -20.50 19.77
N ILE A 21 16.66 -20.00 19.17
CA ILE A 21 16.65 -19.25 17.92
C ILE A 21 17.09 -20.21 16.82
N TRP A 22 16.25 -20.35 15.80
CA TRP A 22 16.50 -21.20 14.63
C TRP A 22 16.83 -20.34 13.42
N VAL A 23 17.69 -20.84 12.54
CA VAL A 23 18.04 -20.21 11.27
C VAL A 23 17.66 -21.11 10.11
N LYS A 24 17.02 -20.52 9.10
CA LYS A 24 16.68 -21.18 7.83
C LYS A 24 17.96 -21.45 7.00
N PRO A 25 17.99 -22.46 6.13
CA PRO A 25 19.11 -22.64 5.21
C PRO A 25 19.25 -21.43 4.28
N LEU A 26 20.47 -21.13 3.83
CA LEU A 26 20.73 -19.97 2.95
C LEU A 26 20.51 -20.27 1.46
N THR A 27 20.44 -21.55 1.12
CA THR A 27 20.30 -22.07 -0.24
C THR A 27 19.26 -23.20 -0.25
N ASN A 28 18.81 -23.60 -1.45
CA ASN A 28 17.89 -24.71 -1.62
C ASN A 28 18.54 -26.10 -1.46
N ASP A 29 19.86 -26.19 -1.32
CA ASP A 29 20.61 -27.46 -1.35
C ASP A 29 20.04 -28.47 -0.35
N CYS A 30 19.88 -28.06 0.91
CA CYS A 30 19.30 -28.93 1.94
C CYS A 30 17.88 -29.38 1.61
N TYR A 31 17.06 -28.51 0.98
CA TYR A 31 15.70 -28.88 0.59
C TYR A 31 15.67 -29.94 -0.51
N MET A 32 16.60 -29.87 -1.46
CA MET A 32 16.71 -30.78 -2.59
C MET A 32 17.32 -32.14 -2.20
N GLU A 33 18.12 -32.18 -1.14
CA GLU A 33 18.73 -33.41 -0.61
C GLU A 33 17.80 -34.23 0.31
N ARG A 34 16.58 -33.75 0.57
CA ARG A 34 15.62 -34.42 1.47
C ARG A 34 15.16 -35.75 0.86
N ALA A 35 15.00 -36.75 1.72
CA ALA A 35 14.44 -38.04 1.31
C ALA A 35 13.03 -37.88 0.70
N PRO A 36 12.66 -38.66 -0.33
CA PRO A 36 11.31 -38.66 -0.88
C PRO A 36 10.24 -38.90 0.20
N GLY A 37 9.15 -38.13 0.17
CA GLY A 37 8.06 -38.24 1.14
C GLY A 37 8.29 -37.51 2.47
N THR A 38 9.39 -36.77 2.63
CA THR A 38 9.65 -35.97 3.84
C THR A 38 8.57 -34.89 4.02
N GLN A 39 7.99 -34.83 5.23
CA GLN A 39 7.00 -33.82 5.61
C GLN A 39 7.63 -32.65 6.39
N PRO A 40 7.27 -31.38 6.09
CA PRO A 40 6.34 -30.93 5.04
C PRO A 40 6.97 -30.99 3.62
N PRO A 41 6.18 -31.25 2.55
CA PRO A 41 6.69 -31.28 1.18
C PRO A 41 7.17 -29.90 0.72
N LEU A 42 7.84 -29.84 -0.44
CA LEU A 42 8.04 -28.56 -1.13
C LEU A 42 6.73 -28.11 -1.77
N CYS A 43 6.50 -26.80 -1.83
CA CYS A 43 5.36 -26.25 -2.56
C CYS A 43 5.51 -26.55 -4.06
N ARG A 44 4.40 -26.54 -4.81
CA ARG A 44 4.43 -26.83 -6.25
C ARG A 44 5.16 -25.69 -6.96
N SER A 45 5.80 -26.02 -8.08
CA SER A 45 6.56 -25.02 -8.84
C SER A 45 5.69 -23.93 -9.49
N ASN A 46 4.39 -24.16 -9.58
CA ASN A 46 3.42 -23.19 -10.09
C ASN A 46 2.70 -22.41 -8.98
N ASP A 47 3.00 -22.68 -7.71
CA ASP A 47 2.47 -21.89 -6.60
C ASP A 47 3.22 -20.56 -6.54
N ASP A 48 2.49 -19.44 -6.60
CA ASP A 48 3.08 -18.12 -6.38
C ASP A 48 3.33 -17.96 -4.86
N PRO A 49 4.59 -17.87 -4.40
CA PRO A 49 4.92 -17.72 -2.98
C PRO A 49 4.32 -16.46 -2.34
N ASP A 50 3.90 -15.53 -3.18
CA ASP A 50 3.58 -14.17 -2.81
C ASP A 50 2.15 -13.78 -3.14
N ALA A 51 1.34 -14.77 -3.53
CA ALA A 51 -0.09 -14.65 -3.55
C ALA A 51 -0.60 -14.61 -2.10
N VAL A 52 -1.09 -13.43 -1.67
CA VAL A 52 -1.48 -13.17 -0.28
C VAL A 52 -2.97 -12.99 -0.06
N TYR A 53 -3.77 -12.81 -1.12
CA TYR A 53 -5.20 -12.53 -1.02
C TYR A 53 -6.05 -13.69 -1.52
N GLY A 54 -6.99 -14.17 -0.69
CA GLY A 54 -7.89 -15.26 -1.06
C GLY A 54 -7.23 -16.63 -1.27
N VAL A 55 -5.96 -16.79 -0.88
CA VAL A 55 -5.21 -18.04 -1.03
C VAL A 55 -5.19 -18.81 0.28
N ASN A 56 -5.46 -20.12 0.21
CA ASN A 56 -5.36 -21.00 1.37
C ASN A 56 -3.90 -21.28 1.72
N MET A 57 -3.55 -21.20 3.00
CA MET A 57 -2.23 -21.60 3.46
C MET A 57 -2.02 -23.10 3.27
N GLU A 58 -0.95 -23.46 2.58
CA GLU A 58 -0.54 -24.85 2.41
C GLU A 58 0.59 -25.23 3.38
N ALA A 59 0.59 -26.47 3.86
CA ALA A 59 1.63 -26.99 4.75
C ALA A 59 2.86 -27.46 3.96
N CYS A 60 3.48 -26.57 3.20
CA CYS A 60 4.64 -26.84 2.34
C CYS A 60 5.80 -25.83 2.57
N ILE A 61 6.98 -26.14 2.02
CA ILE A 61 8.15 -25.25 2.04
C ILE A 61 8.33 -24.66 0.66
N THR A 62 8.25 -23.33 0.54
CA THR A 62 8.61 -22.62 -0.68
C THR A 62 10.13 -22.57 -0.84
N PRO A 63 10.68 -23.09 -1.94
CA PRO A 63 12.09 -22.90 -2.27
C PRO A 63 12.43 -21.42 -2.49
N TYR A 64 13.69 -21.05 -2.27
CA TYR A 64 14.22 -19.75 -2.67
C TYR A 64 14.15 -19.59 -4.19
N SER A 65 13.80 -18.40 -4.67
CA SER A 65 13.90 -18.03 -6.08
C SER A 65 15.36 -17.80 -6.48
N ASP A 66 15.63 -17.74 -7.79
CA ASP A 66 16.97 -17.42 -8.32
C ASP A 66 17.42 -15.98 -7.96
N HIS A 67 16.47 -15.11 -7.60
CA HIS A 67 16.70 -13.71 -7.22
C HIS A 67 16.86 -13.53 -5.71
N ASP A 68 16.15 -14.32 -4.90
CA ASP A 68 16.16 -14.24 -3.44
C ASP A 68 17.10 -15.31 -2.83
N HIS A 69 18.39 -15.26 -3.20
CA HIS A 69 19.41 -16.09 -2.56
C HIS A 69 20.00 -15.38 -1.34
N ALA A 70 19.81 -15.96 -0.14
CA ALA A 70 20.34 -15.40 1.10
C ALA A 70 21.88 -15.27 1.11
N SER A 71 22.59 -16.02 0.24
CA SER A 71 24.04 -15.93 0.05
C SER A 71 24.49 -14.79 -0.89
N LYS A 72 23.65 -14.38 -1.86
CA LYS A 72 23.94 -13.25 -2.78
C LYS A 72 23.36 -11.92 -2.29
N GLY A 73 22.51 -11.97 -1.26
CA GLY A 73 21.71 -10.82 -0.83
C GLY A 73 20.57 -10.55 -1.79
N SER A 74 19.67 -9.63 -1.42
CA SER A 74 18.49 -9.31 -2.23
C SER A 74 18.77 -8.47 -3.47
N GLY A 75 20.03 -8.05 -3.69
CA GLY A 75 20.39 -7.07 -4.74
C GLY A 75 19.79 -5.67 -4.55
N LEU A 76 19.06 -5.44 -3.45
CA LEU A 76 18.42 -4.17 -3.14
C LEU A 76 19.46 -3.14 -2.69
N ALA A 77 19.31 -1.90 -3.18
CA ALA A 77 20.09 -0.78 -2.68
C ALA A 77 19.88 -0.59 -1.16
N PRO A 78 20.86 -0.04 -0.43
CA PRO A 78 20.70 0.27 0.98
C PRO A 78 19.70 1.42 1.21
N TRP A 79 19.06 1.44 2.38
CA TRP A 79 18.30 2.61 2.80
C TRP A 79 19.24 3.82 3.01
N PRO A 80 18.90 5.04 2.55
CA PRO A 80 17.61 5.46 2.00
C PRO A 80 17.55 5.55 0.46
N ALA A 81 18.59 5.08 -0.25
CA ALA A 81 18.63 5.07 -1.72
C ALA A 81 17.61 4.09 -2.31
N ARG A 82 17.38 2.97 -1.62
CA ARG A 82 16.37 1.94 -1.92
C ARG A 82 15.01 2.50 -2.34
N LEU A 83 14.58 3.61 -1.74
CA LEU A 83 13.27 4.18 -1.97
C LEU A 83 13.05 4.64 -3.43
N THR A 84 14.12 5.05 -4.11
CA THR A 84 14.08 5.61 -5.48
C THR A 84 14.94 4.82 -6.46
N SER A 85 15.59 3.74 -6.02
CA SER A 85 16.34 2.84 -6.90
C SER A 85 15.41 1.78 -7.50
N PRO A 86 15.50 1.49 -8.81
CA PRO A 86 14.75 0.40 -9.44
C PRO A 86 15.04 -0.95 -8.77
N PRO A 87 14.02 -1.71 -8.31
CA PRO A 87 14.22 -3.04 -7.75
C PRO A 87 14.74 -4.05 -8.79
N PRO A 88 15.56 -5.06 -8.40
CA PRO A 88 16.05 -6.09 -9.31
C PRO A 88 14.95 -6.91 -9.98
N ARG A 89 13.85 -7.17 -9.27
CA ARG A 89 12.70 -7.95 -9.77
C ARG A 89 11.67 -7.13 -10.54
N LEU A 90 11.99 -5.88 -10.92
CA LEU A 90 11.07 -5.00 -11.63
C LEU A 90 10.60 -5.59 -12.98
N SER A 91 11.50 -6.28 -13.69
CA SER A 91 11.21 -6.96 -14.96
C SER A 91 10.20 -8.10 -14.82
N ASP A 92 10.14 -8.76 -13.67
CA ASP A 92 9.22 -9.88 -13.42
C ASP A 92 7.76 -9.42 -13.45
N PHE A 93 7.54 -8.12 -13.23
CA PHE A 93 6.26 -7.45 -13.32
C PHE A 93 6.02 -6.77 -14.67
N GLY A 94 6.92 -6.96 -15.64
CA GLY A 94 6.82 -6.35 -16.97
C GLY A 94 7.16 -4.87 -17.02
N TYR A 95 7.79 -4.31 -15.97
CA TYR A 95 8.21 -2.91 -15.94
C TYR A 95 9.69 -2.77 -16.32
N SER A 96 10.00 -1.73 -17.09
CA SER A 96 11.38 -1.33 -17.37
C SER A 96 11.87 -0.31 -16.35
N THR A 97 13.19 -0.19 -16.20
CA THR A 97 13.82 0.85 -15.37
C THR A 97 13.35 2.26 -15.75
N ASP A 98 13.28 2.56 -17.05
CA ASP A 98 12.81 3.86 -17.56
C ASP A 98 11.35 4.14 -17.16
N MET A 99 10.47 3.14 -17.19
CA MET A 99 9.08 3.30 -16.73
C MET A 99 9.02 3.62 -15.22
N PHE A 100 9.84 2.95 -14.41
CA PHE A 100 9.90 3.18 -12.96
C PHE A 100 10.44 4.57 -12.61
N GLU A 101 11.48 5.03 -13.31
CA GLU A 101 12.07 6.36 -13.11
C GLU A 101 11.07 7.46 -13.49
N LYS A 102 10.41 7.31 -14.66
CA LYS A 102 9.36 8.23 -15.10
C LYS A 102 8.18 8.29 -14.13
N ASP A 103 7.73 7.14 -13.62
CA ASP A 103 6.66 7.08 -12.61
C ASP A 103 7.07 7.78 -11.30
N THR A 104 8.30 7.52 -10.83
CA THR A 104 8.84 8.17 -9.62
C THR A 104 8.91 9.70 -9.77
N ASP A 105 9.39 10.20 -10.90
CA ASP A 105 9.46 11.65 -11.17
C ASP A 105 8.09 12.30 -11.40
N LEU A 106 7.14 11.57 -11.99
CA LEU A 106 5.77 12.01 -12.15
C LEU A 106 5.09 12.19 -10.79
N TRP A 107 5.21 11.20 -9.90
CA TRP A 107 4.63 11.27 -8.55
C TRP A 107 5.26 12.35 -7.67
N ARG A 108 6.57 12.59 -7.81
CA ARG A 108 7.24 13.71 -7.13
C ARG A 108 6.56 15.05 -7.46
N ARG A 109 6.35 15.33 -8.75
CA ARG A 109 5.67 16.55 -9.22
C ARG A 109 4.21 16.64 -8.78
N ARG A 110 3.49 15.51 -8.80
CA ARG A 110 2.08 15.45 -8.35
C ARG A 110 1.96 15.74 -6.85
N VAL A 111 2.83 15.16 -6.03
CA VAL A 111 2.86 15.39 -4.58
C VAL A 111 3.20 16.84 -4.24
N GLU A 112 4.14 17.46 -4.96
CA GLU A 112 4.43 18.89 -4.83
C GLU A 112 3.17 19.74 -5.05
N ASN A 113 2.45 19.51 -6.16
CA ASN A 113 1.18 20.20 -6.44
C ASN A 113 0.10 19.95 -5.36
N TYR A 114 -0.07 18.71 -4.90
CA TYR A 114 -1.01 18.41 -3.82
C TYR A 114 -0.67 19.17 -2.53
N TRP A 115 0.61 19.27 -2.18
CA TRP A 115 1.04 20.01 -1.01
C TRP A 115 0.82 21.52 -1.17
N ASP A 116 1.01 22.06 -2.37
CA ASP A 116 0.74 23.48 -2.65
C ASP A 116 -0.75 23.79 -2.47
N LEU A 117 -1.64 22.93 -2.99
CA LEU A 117 -3.09 23.07 -2.82
C LEU A 117 -3.55 22.90 -1.37
N LEU A 118 -2.88 22.04 -0.60
CA LEU A 118 -3.18 21.84 0.83
C LEU A 118 -2.60 22.93 1.73
N SER A 119 -1.51 23.58 1.32
CA SER A 119 -0.74 24.54 2.13
C SER A 119 -1.57 25.62 2.84
N PRO A 120 -2.69 26.14 2.30
CA PRO A 120 -3.50 27.14 3.01
C PRO A 120 -4.28 26.57 4.20
N LYS A 121 -4.44 25.24 4.28
CA LYS A 121 -5.24 24.55 5.30
C LYS A 121 -4.41 23.69 6.25
N ILE A 122 -3.13 23.45 5.95
CA ILE A 122 -2.25 22.60 6.76
C ILE A 122 -1.07 23.40 7.31
N SER A 123 -0.63 23.04 8.51
CA SER A 123 0.62 23.50 9.10
C SER A 123 1.54 22.29 9.33
N ALA A 124 2.75 22.54 9.84
CA ALA A 124 3.65 21.46 10.23
C ALA A 124 2.93 20.52 11.21
N ASN A 125 3.09 19.21 11.02
CA ASN A 125 2.46 18.15 11.82
C ASN A 125 0.93 18.01 11.71
N THR A 126 0.24 18.73 10.82
CA THR A 126 -1.21 18.50 10.60
C THR A 126 -1.49 17.11 10.03
N ILE A 127 -0.59 16.60 9.17
CA ILE A 127 -0.70 15.27 8.55
C ILE A 127 0.48 14.43 9.01
N ARG A 128 0.21 13.25 9.57
CA ARG A 128 1.25 12.29 10.00
C ARG A 128 1.00 10.87 9.50
N ASN A 129 -0.27 10.47 9.42
CA ASN A 129 -0.70 9.14 8.99
C ASN A 129 -1.37 9.25 7.63
N VAL A 130 -0.71 8.77 6.57
CA VAL A 130 -1.25 8.78 5.21
C VAL A 130 -1.58 7.37 4.77
N MET A 131 -2.68 7.21 4.04
CA MET A 131 -2.97 5.98 3.30
C MET A 131 -3.04 6.30 1.81
N ASP A 132 -2.18 5.63 1.05
CA ASP A 132 -2.28 5.57 -0.40
C ASP A 132 -3.12 4.35 -0.77
N MET A 133 -4.35 4.59 -1.20
CA MET A 133 -5.34 3.54 -1.39
C MET A 133 -5.06 2.69 -2.64
N LYS A 134 -4.23 3.18 -3.57
CA LYS A 134 -3.78 2.45 -4.76
C LYS A 134 -2.35 2.81 -5.09
N ALA A 135 -1.42 2.11 -4.45
CA ALA A 135 -0.01 2.47 -4.46
C ALA A 135 0.74 2.13 -5.74
N ASN A 136 0.26 1.18 -6.55
CA ASN A 136 0.97 0.67 -7.73
C ASN A 136 2.46 0.37 -7.39
N LEU A 137 3.41 1.16 -7.91
CA LEU A 137 4.85 1.00 -7.66
C LEU A 137 5.36 1.66 -6.36
N GLY A 138 4.49 2.27 -5.55
CA GLY A 138 4.83 2.94 -4.30
C GLY A 138 5.44 4.33 -4.46
N SER A 139 5.33 4.91 -5.66
CA SER A 139 5.99 6.17 -6.00
C SER A 139 5.38 7.39 -5.30
N PHE A 140 4.07 7.39 -5.02
CA PHE A 140 3.44 8.40 -4.17
C PHE A 140 4.03 8.40 -2.76
N GLY A 141 4.11 7.23 -2.12
CA GLY A 141 4.76 7.08 -0.81
C GLY A 141 6.24 7.49 -0.84
N ALA A 142 6.97 7.15 -1.90
CA ALA A 142 8.35 7.55 -2.08
C ALA A 142 8.53 9.08 -2.21
N ALA A 143 7.63 9.75 -2.91
CA ALA A 143 7.64 11.21 -3.09
C ALA A 143 7.41 11.97 -1.77
N LEU A 144 6.83 11.31 -0.76
CA LEU A 144 6.56 11.91 0.56
C LEU A 144 7.72 11.80 1.55
N LYS A 145 8.87 11.22 1.16
CA LYS A 145 10.05 11.02 2.03
C LYS A 145 10.50 12.25 2.84
N SER A 146 10.38 13.45 2.27
CA SER A 146 10.80 14.71 2.91
C SER A 146 9.77 15.30 3.85
N LYS A 147 8.57 14.71 3.92
CA LYS A 147 7.50 15.07 4.85
C LYS A 147 7.61 14.11 6.03
N ASP A 148 7.70 14.62 7.26
CA ASP A 148 7.82 13.81 8.48
C ASP A 148 6.50 13.08 8.80
N LEU A 149 6.19 12.08 7.98
CA LEU A 149 4.96 11.29 8.00
C LEU A 149 5.24 9.85 7.54
N TRP A 150 4.28 8.96 7.79
CA TRP A 150 4.34 7.59 7.27
C TRP A 150 3.15 7.32 6.34
N VAL A 151 3.35 6.37 5.41
CA VAL A 151 2.39 6.04 4.37
C VAL A 151 2.07 4.55 4.41
N MET A 152 0.80 4.18 4.60
CA MET A 152 0.31 2.84 4.30
C MET A 152 0.06 2.75 2.79
N ASN A 153 0.80 1.90 2.09
CA ASN A 153 0.65 1.70 0.65
C ASN A 153 -0.24 0.49 0.37
N VAL A 154 -1.45 0.72 -0.13
CA VAL A 154 -2.41 -0.36 -0.40
C VAL A 154 -2.36 -0.74 -1.88
N VAL A 155 -2.23 -2.02 -2.17
CA VAL A 155 -2.31 -2.59 -3.53
C VAL A 155 -3.67 -3.27 -3.68
N PRO A 156 -4.55 -2.82 -4.59
CA PRO A 156 -5.81 -3.50 -4.84
C PRO A 156 -5.62 -4.95 -5.29
N GLU A 157 -6.46 -5.87 -4.81
CA GLU A 157 -6.34 -7.31 -5.11
C GLU A 157 -6.57 -7.67 -6.58
N ASP A 158 -7.40 -6.88 -7.27
CA ASP A 158 -7.80 -7.09 -8.66
C ASP A 158 -6.80 -6.53 -9.68
N GLY A 159 -5.76 -5.84 -9.20
CA GLY A 159 -4.68 -5.30 -10.02
C GLY A 159 -3.42 -6.16 -10.04
N PRO A 160 -2.35 -5.69 -10.70
CA PRO A 160 -1.04 -6.32 -10.62
C PRO A 160 -0.54 -6.35 -9.17
N ASN A 161 -0.12 -7.53 -8.69
CA ASN A 161 0.40 -7.75 -7.32
C ASN A 161 1.77 -7.10 -7.09
N THR A 162 1.79 -5.78 -7.09
CA THR A 162 2.99 -4.93 -6.98
C THR A 162 3.47 -4.77 -5.54
N LEU A 163 2.86 -5.45 -4.57
CA LEU A 163 3.19 -5.36 -3.15
C LEU A 163 4.66 -5.69 -2.87
N LYS A 164 5.28 -6.61 -3.62
CA LYS A 164 6.72 -6.87 -3.50
C LYS A 164 7.58 -5.65 -3.82
N LEU A 165 7.21 -4.89 -4.85
CA LEU A 165 7.95 -3.70 -5.26
C LEU A 165 7.86 -2.62 -4.17
N ILE A 166 6.72 -2.53 -3.48
CA ILE A 166 6.57 -1.69 -2.28
C ILE A 166 7.62 -2.10 -1.22
N TYR A 167 7.70 -3.38 -0.89
CA TYR A 167 8.64 -3.89 0.11
C TYR A 167 10.11 -3.76 -0.33
N ASP A 168 10.41 -3.99 -1.60
CA ASP A 168 11.74 -3.82 -2.17
C ASP A 168 12.23 -2.38 -2.10
N ARG A 169 11.31 -1.40 -2.17
CA ARG A 169 11.62 0.02 -1.95
C ARG A 169 11.81 0.37 -0.47
N GLY A 170 11.53 -0.56 0.44
CA GLY A 170 11.57 -0.37 1.88
C GLY A 170 10.33 0.33 2.45
N LEU A 171 9.22 0.34 1.70
CA LEU A 171 7.94 0.88 2.14
C LEU A 171 7.11 -0.20 2.84
N ILE A 172 6.14 0.24 3.65
CA ILE A 172 5.13 -0.66 4.22
C ILE A 172 3.89 -0.68 3.33
N GLY A 173 3.21 -1.82 3.25
CA GLY A 173 2.02 -1.94 2.44
C GLY A 173 1.18 -3.18 2.76
N SER A 174 0.03 -3.27 2.09
CA SER A 174 -0.94 -4.36 2.24
C SER A 174 -1.71 -4.56 0.93
N ILE A 175 -2.24 -5.76 0.71
CA ILE A 175 -3.27 -5.96 -0.32
C ILE A 175 -4.66 -5.79 0.29
N HIS A 176 -5.60 -5.21 -0.47
CA HIS A 176 -6.98 -5.05 -0.04
C HIS A 176 -7.99 -5.06 -1.19
N ASN A 177 -9.23 -5.47 -0.92
CA ASN A 177 -10.37 -5.31 -1.81
C ASN A 177 -11.22 -4.11 -1.35
N TRP A 178 -11.25 -3.03 -2.13
CA TRP A 178 -12.01 -1.83 -1.76
C TRP A 178 -13.54 -1.96 -1.79
N CYS A 179 -14.06 -3.13 -2.18
CA CYS A 179 -15.47 -3.47 -1.98
C CYS A 179 -15.77 -3.94 -0.54
N ASP A 180 -14.73 -4.24 0.24
CA ASP A 180 -14.80 -4.67 1.62
C ASP A 180 -14.22 -3.60 2.56
N ALA A 181 -14.64 -3.63 3.83
CA ALA A 181 -14.09 -2.74 4.85
C ALA A 181 -12.61 -3.06 5.13
N TYR A 182 -11.76 -2.03 5.18
CA TYR A 182 -10.34 -2.18 5.45
C TYR A 182 -10.11 -2.50 6.93
N SER A 183 -9.23 -3.48 7.21
CA SER A 183 -8.93 -3.93 8.58
C SER A 183 -8.08 -2.92 9.34
N THR A 184 -8.71 -1.85 9.80
CA THR A 184 -8.10 -0.79 10.61
C THR A 184 -9.12 -0.20 11.58
N TYR A 185 -8.62 0.39 12.66
CA TYR A 185 -9.46 1.14 13.58
C TYR A 185 -10.08 2.35 12.85
N PRO A 186 -11.32 2.73 13.18
CA PRO A 186 -11.89 3.99 12.68
C PRO A 186 -10.99 5.18 13.01
N ARG A 187 -10.96 6.19 12.14
CA ARG A 187 -10.24 7.47 12.36
C ARG A 187 -8.72 7.31 12.55
N THR A 188 -8.11 6.41 11.78
CA THR A 188 -6.67 6.10 11.85
C THR A 188 -5.82 7.08 11.04
N TYR A 189 -6.30 7.50 9.87
CA TYR A 189 -5.51 8.28 8.91
C TYR A 189 -5.88 9.76 8.93
N ASP A 190 -4.89 10.62 8.72
CA ASP A 190 -5.07 12.08 8.60
C ASP A 190 -5.25 12.50 7.14
N LEU A 191 -4.74 11.71 6.20
CA LEU A 191 -4.87 11.90 4.76
C LEU A 191 -5.13 10.57 4.06
N LEU A 192 -6.17 10.52 3.25
CA LEU A 192 -6.38 9.46 2.26
C LEU A 192 -6.01 9.99 0.87
N HIS A 193 -5.32 9.18 0.09
CA HIS A 193 -5.03 9.45 -1.32
C HIS A 193 -5.66 8.36 -2.18
N ALA A 194 -6.56 8.77 -3.08
CA ALA A 194 -7.32 7.91 -3.96
C ALA A 194 -7.12 8.35 -5.42
N SER A 195 -6.14 7.74 -6.10
CA SER A 195 -5.93 7.92 -7.54
C SER A 195 -6.64 6.80 -8.30
N ASN A 196 -7.68 7.15 -9.06
CA ASN A 196 -8.51 6.25 -9.87
C ASN A 196 -9.21 5.10 -9.11
N VAL A 197 -9.22 5.15 -7.77
CA VAL A 197 -9.83 4.12 -6.91
C VAL A 197 -11.35 4.07 -7.09
N PHE A 198 -11.99 5.24 -7.24
CA PHE A 198 -13.44 5.30 -7.44
C PHE A 198 -13.84 4.74 -8.80
N SER A 199 -13.12 5.09 -9.88
CA SER A 199 -13.33 4.49 -11.19
C SER A 199 -13.29 2.95 -11.11
N ASP A 200 -12.25 2.38 -10.51
CA ASP A 200 -12.11 0.92 -10.39
C ASP A 200 -13.29 0.29 -9.63
N VAL A 201 -13.69 0.89 -8.50
CA VAL A 201 -14.77 0.37 -7.65
C VAL A 201 -16.14 0.51 -8.31
N ILE A 202 -16.44 1.63 -8.97
CA ILE A 202 -17.73 1.88 -9.63
C ILE A 202 -17.90 0.98 -10.86
N GLU A 203 -16.83 0.69 -11.58
CA GLU A 203 -16.86 -0.23 -12.73
C GLU A 203 -17.00 -1.70 -12.28
N LYS A 204 -16.63 -2.03 -11.05
CA LYS A 204 -16.68 -3.40 -10.50
C LYS A 204 -18.10 -3.79 -10.09
N LYS A 205 -18.54 -4.94 -10.60
CA LYS A 205 -19.89 -5.46 -10.37
C LYS A 205 -20.08 -5.85 -8.89
N GLY A 206 -21.13 -5.33 -8.26
CA GLY A 206 -21.45 -5.64 -6.85
C GLY A 206 -20.73 -4.75 -5.83
N CYS A 207 -19.99 -3.75 -6.29
CA CYS A 207 -19.38 -2.74 -5.43
C CYS A 207 -20.06 -1.38 -5.67
N SER A 208 -20.08 -0.51 -4.65
CA SER A 208 -20.72 0.80 -4.71
C SER A 208 -19.72 1.88 -4.33
N GLY A 209 -19.72 2.98 -5.09
CA GLY A 209 -18.92 4.17 -4.76
C GLY A 209 -19.39 4.84 -3.48
N GLU A 210 -20.68 4.71 -3.13
CA GLU A 210 -21.23 5.16 -1.85
C GLU A 210 -20.68 4.35 -0.68
N ASP A 211 -20.59 3.02 -0.79
CA ASP A 211 -20.00 2.17 0.26
C ASP A 211 -18.51 2.51 0.47
N LEU A 212 -17.78 2.77 -0.63
CA LEU A 212 -16.40 3.26 -0.55
C LEU A 212 -16.31 4.61 0.19
N LEU A 213 -17.21 5.56 -0.09
CA LEU A 213 -17.23 6.86 0.63
C LEU A 213 -17.48 6.66 2.13
N ILE A 214 -18.38 5.76 2.51
CA ILE A 214 -18.66 5.43 3.91
C ILE A 214 -17.43 4.82 4.58
N GLU A 215 -16.74 3.91 3.90
CA GLU A 215 -15.51 3.31 4.40
C GLU A 215 -14.39 4.34 4.57
N MET A 216 -14.22 5.23 3.60
CA MET A 216 -13.29 6.35 3.68
C MET A 216 -13.63 7.30 4.84
N ASP A 217 -14.92 7.59 5.08
CA ASP A 217 -15.36 8.34 6.26
C ASP A 217 -15.04 7.62 7.57
N ARG A 218 -15.24 6.30 7.63
CA ARG A 218 -14.93 5.52 8.82
C ARG A 218 -13.44 5.61 9.20
N ILE A 219 -12.53 5.48 8.23
CA ILE A 219 -11.08 5.40 8.50
C ILE A 219 -10.39 6.77 8.59
N LEU A 220 -10.96 7.82 7.98
CA LEU A 220 -10.44 9.18 8.01
C LEU A 220 -10.76 9.87 9.35
N ARG A 221 -9.73 10.43 9.99
CA ARG A 221 -9.85 11.22 11.22
C ARG A 221 -10.69 12.48 10.96
N PRO A 222 -11.50 12.95 11.94
CA PRO A 222 -12.09 14.29 11.87
C PRO A 222 -11.03 15.34 11.55
N THR A 223 -11.35 16.34 10.74
CA THR A 223 -10.43 17.38 10.23
C THR A 223 -9.38 16.88 9.24
N GLY A 224 -9.32 15.57 8.98
CA GLY A 224 -8.47 14.95 7.99
C GLY A 224 -8.88 15.28 6.56
N PHE A 225 -7.99 14.95 5.63
CA PHE A 225 -8.09 15.30 4.22
C PHE A 225 -8.26 14.05 3.35
N LEU A 226 -8.92 14.23 2.22
CA LEU A 226 -8.93 13.27 1.12
C LEU A 226 -8.52 13.98 -0.16
N ILE A 227 -7.57 13.38 -0.87
CA ILE A 227 -7.23 13.73 -2.25
C ILE A 227 -7.84 12.66 -3.16
N VAL A 228 -8.79 13.05 -4.00
CA VAL A 228 -9.32 12.22 -5.08
C VAL A 228 -8.75 12.72 -6.39
N ARG A 229 -8.11 11.84 -7.14
CA ARG A 229 -7.71 12.10 -8.51
C ARG A 229 -8.41 11.10 -9.41
N ASP A 230 -9.35 11.55 -10.22
CA ASP A 230 -10.14 10.66 -11.07
C ASP A 230 -10.79 11.42 -12.24
N LYS A 231 -11.45 10.69 -13.13
CA LYS A 231 -12.20 11.26 -14.27
C LYS A 231 -13.26 12.24 -13.77
N LYS A 232 -13.52 13.31 -14.53
CA LYS A 232 -14.52 14.35 -14.19
C LYS A 232 -15.89 13.80 -13.72
N PRO A 233 -16.53 12.82 -14.39
CA PRO A 233 -17.82 12.30 -13.95
C PRO A 233 -17.78 11.64 -12.56
N VAL A 234 -16.64 11.05 -12.18
CA VAL A 234 -16.43 10.43 -10.87
C VAL A 234 -16.26 11.50 -9.80
N ILE A 235 -15.53 12.58 -10.11
CA ILE A 235 -15.42 13.73 -9.21
C ILE A 235 -16.79 14.37 -8.96
N ASP A 236 -17.62 14.51 -10.00
CA ASP A 236 -18.98 15.04 -9.87
C ASP A 236 -19.88 14.10 -9.03
N PHE A 237 -19.72 12.78 -9.18
CA PHE A 237 -20.36 11.78 -8.32
C PHE A 237 -19.96 11.97 -6.84
N VAL A 238 -18.65 12.07 -6.53
CA VAL A 238 -18.17 12.27 -5.15
C VAL A 238 -18.72 13.58 -4.57
N LYS A 239 -18.71 14.67 -5.35
CA LYS A 239 -19.22 15.99 -4.93
C LYS A 239 -20.67 15.96 -4.47
N LYS A 240 -21.51 15.13 -5.08
CA LYS A 240 -22.93 14.97 -4.71
C LYS A 240 -23.13 14.55 -3.25
N TYR A 241 -22.20 13.78 -2.69
CA TYR A 241 -22.34 13.20 -1.35
C TYR A 241 -21.62 13.99 -0.25
N LEU A 242 -20.68 14.89 -0.59
CA LEU A 242 -19.83 15.59 0.39
C LEU A 242 -20.64 16.27 1.50
N THR A 243 -21.72 16.98 1.15
CA THR A 243 -22.57 17.66 2.13
C THR A 243 -23.22 16.68 3.10
N ALA A 244 -23.68 15.52 2.62
CA ALA A 244 -24.38 14.52 3.44
C ALA A 244 -23.43 13.86 4.46
N ILE A 245 -22.14 13.75 4.15
CA ILE A 245 -21.12 13.19 5.04
C ILE A 245 -20.30 14.26 5.79
N HIS A 246 -20.74 15.52 5.77
CA HIS A 246 -20.07 16.67 6.41
C HIS A 246 -18.63 16.89 5.95
N TRP A 247 -18.39 16.78 4.66
CA TRP A 247 -17.10 17.08 4.04
C TRP A 247 -17.19 18.37 3.24
N GLU A 248 -16.11 19.15 3.23
CA GLU A 248 -16.02 20.43 2.51
C GLU A 248 -14.94 20.35 1.44
N THR A 249 -15.21 20.93 0.26
CA THR A 249 -14.18 21.08 -0.78
C THR A 249 -13.16 22.13 -0.37
N VAL A 250 -11.88 21.75 -0.40
CA VAL A 250 -10.74 22.65 -0.17
C VAL A 250 -10.24 23.22 -1.49
N ALA A 251 -10.06 22.36 -2.49
CA ALA A 251 -9.57 22.74 -3.80
C ALA A 251 -10.11 21.79 -4.89
N THR A 252 -10.25 22.30 -6.11
CA THR A 252 -10.43 21.49 -7.32
C THR A 252 -9.48 22.04 -8.37
N ALA A 253 -8.69 21.18 -9.01
CA ALA A 253 -7.77 21.54 -10.06
C ALA A 253 -7.82 20.49 -11.18
N ASP A 254 -7.67 20.94 -12.42
CA ASP A 254 -7.45 20.03 -13.54
C ASP A 254 -6.03 19.46 -13.43
N SER A 255 -5.82 18.21 -13.86
CA SER A 255 -4.50 17.60 -13.83
C SER A 255 -3.53 18.34 -14.76
N ALA A 256 -2.32 18.62 -14.25
CA ALA A 256 -1.42 19.60 -14.86
C ALA A 256 -0.49 19.04 -15.94
N SER A 257 -0.57 17.75 -16.30
CA SER A 257 0.36 17.14 -17.25
C SER A 257 -0.33 16.50 -18.46
N GLU A 258 0.30 16.59 -19.64
CA GLU A 258 -0.20 16.00 -20.89
C GLU A 258 -0.37 14.47 -20.82
N SER A 259 0.31 13.80 -19.87
CA SER A 259 0.15 12.37 -19.59
C SER A 259 -1.02 12.02 -18.66
N ASP A 260 -1.67 13.02 -18.07
CA ASP A 260 -2.71 12.81 -17.05
C ASP A 260 -4.12 12.61 -17.61
N GLY A 261 -4.32 12.72 -18.93
CA GLY A 261 -5.64 12.65 -19.53
C GLY A 261 -6.58 13.73 -18.99
N ASP A 262 -7.89 13.45 -18.98
CA ASP A 262 -8.94 14.35 -18.46
C ASP A 262 -9.18 14.18 -16.95
N ASP A 263 -8.16 13.76 -16.20
CA ASP A 263 -8.24 13.59 -14.73
C ASP A 263 -8.40 14.95 -14.04
N VAL A 264 -9.22 14.97 -13.00
CA VAL A 264 -9.43 16.12 -12.12
C VAL A 264 -9.02 15.74 -10.70
N VAL A 265 -8.36 16.68 -10.02
CA VAL A 265 -7.96 16.56 -8.62
C VAL A 265 -8.96 17.30 -7.76
N LEU A 266 -9.56 16.61 -6.79
CA LEU A 266 -10.44 17.14 -5.77
C LEU A 266 -9.80 16.92 -4.41
N ILE A 267 -9.61 18.00 -3.65
CA ILE A 267 -9.18 17.94 -2.26
C ILE A 267 -10.35 18.31 -1.37
N VAL A 268 -10.68 17.44 -0.42
CA VAL A 268 -11.76 17.64 0.54
C VAL A 268 -11.23 17.50 1.97
N GLN A 269 -11.89 18.19 2.89
CA GLN A 269 -11.63 18.10 4.31
C GLN A 269 -12.88 17.59 5.04
N LYS A 270 -12.72 16.53 5.82
CA LYS A 270 -13.76 16.02 6.71
C LYS A 270 -13.96 16.97 7.89
N LYS A 271 -15.20 17.38 8.17
CA LYS A 271 -15.51 18.20 9.35
C LYS A 271 -15.77 17.34 10.57
N LEU A 272 -15.68 17.98 11.74
CA LEU A 272 -16.12 17.37 12.98
C LEU A 272 -17.65 17.39 12.99
N TRP A 273 -18.24 16.25 13.34
CA TRP A 273 -19.68 16.15 13.59
C TRP A 273 -19.97 16.79 14.95
N LEU A 274 -20.31 18.08 14.93
CA LEU A 274 -20.76 18.81 16.11
C LEU A 274 -22.28 18.66 16.24
N THR A 275 -22.76 18.20 17.39
CA THR A 275 -24.19 18.28 17.72
C THR A 275 -24.54 19.73 18.06
N SER A 276 -25.77 20.17 17.77
CA SER A 276 -26.23 21.55 18.03
C SER A 276 -26.08 21.99 19.50
N GLU A 277 -26.00 21.04 20.44
CA GLU A 277 -25.74 21.31 21.87
C GLU A 277 -24.28 21.67 22.16
N SER A 278 -23.32 21.15 21.39
CA SER A 278 -21.89 21.43 21.58
C SER A 278 -21.46 22.86 21.21
N LEU A 279 -22.29 23.58 20.45
CA LEU A 279 -22.06 24.98 20.08
C LEU A 279 -22.48 25.98 21.18
N ARG A 280 -23.21 25.52 22.21
CA ARG A 280 -23.75 26.41 23.26
C ARG A 280 -22.79 26.74 24.40
N GLU A 281 -21.60 26.14 24.45
CA GLU A 281 -20.63 26.35 25.54
C GLU A 281 -19.44 27.25 25.18
N THR A 282 -19.45 27.92 24.02
CA THR A 282 -18.32 28.77 23.59
C THR A 282 -18.65 30.23 23.30
N ASP A 283 -19.76 30.75 23.84
CA ASP A 283 -20.06 32.19 23.87
C ASP A 283 -19.83 32.79 25.26
#